data_AF-A0A848YT54-F1
#
_entry.id   AF-A0A848YT54-F1
#
_cell.length_a   1.000
_cell.length_b   1.000
_cell.length_c   1.000
_cell.angle_alpha   90.00
_cell.angle_beta   90.00
_cell.angle_gamma   90.00
#
_symmetry.space_group_name_H-M   'P 1'
#
loop_
_entity.id
_entity.type
_entity.pdbx_description
1 polymer ?
#
loop_
_entity_poly.entity_id
_entity_poly.type
_entity_poly.pdbx_seq_one_letter_code
_entity_poly.pdbx_strand_id
1 'polypeptide(L)'
;MTEFKYGPILPLSEDTTSYRRLTADHVSTGSFEGEQILKIAPDALSLLAETAFREVSHLLRPAHLKSLAKIFHDPESSGNDRYVAL
;
A
#
# COMPACT_ATOMS: atom_id res chain seq x y z
N MET A 1 8.87 -12.15 -41.43
CA MET A 1 9.29 -11.82 -40.05
C MET A 1 8.05 -11.68 -39.22
N THR A 2 7.97 -12.36 -38.07
CA THR A 2 6.85 -12.25 -37.15
C THR A 2 6.88 -10.87 -36.49
N GLU A 3 5.72 -10.26 -36.29
CA GLU A 3 5.58 -8.95 -35.63
C GLU A 3 5.99 -9.03 -34.15
N PHE A 4 6.78 -8.06 -33.69
CA PHE A 4 7.16 -7.97 -32.27
C PHE A 4 5.96 -7.52 -31.44
N LYS A 5 5.66 -8.28 -30.38
CA LYS A 5 4.65 -7.91 -29.38
C LYS A 5 5.32 -7.76 -28.03
N TYR A 6 5.35 -6.53 -27.53
CA TYR A 6 5.82 -6.25 -26.19
C TYR A 6 4.86 -6.83 -25.16
N GLY A 7 5.40 -7.52 -24.16
CA GLY A 7 4.68 -7.96 -22.97
C GLY A 7 5.52 -7.65 -21.73
N PRO A 8 4.96 -6.98 -20.71
CA PRO A 8 5.71 -6.72 -19.48
C PRO A 8 6.00 -8.02 -18.73
N ILE A 9 7.20 -8.12 -18.14
CA ILE A 9 7.60 -9.28 -17.32
C ILE A 9 6.71 -9.41 -16.08
N LEU A 10 6.31 -8.27 -15.51
CA LEU A 10 5.48 -8.18 -14.31
C LEU A 10 4.24 -7.32 -14.64
N PRO A 11 3.14 -7.92 -15.12
CA PRO A 11 1.90 -7.18 -15.36
C PRO A 11 1.30 -6.73 -14.02
N LEU A 12 0.73 -5.53 -14.02
CA LEU A 12 0.05 -5.00 -12.85
C LEU A 12 -1.28 -5.73 -12.64
N SER A 13 -1.58 -6.06 -11.38
CA SER A 13 -2.90 -6.53 -10.95
C SER A 13 -3.79 -5.36 -10.51
N GLU A 14 -5.06 -5.65 -10.26
CA GLU A 14 -5.97 -4.70 -9.63
C GLU A 14 -5.45 -4.25 -8.25
N ASP A 15 -5.52 -2.95 -7.97
CA ASP A 15 -5.26 -2.40 -6.64
C ASP A 15 -6.56 -2.35 -5.83
N THR A 16 -6.64 -3.20 -4.81
CA THR A 16 -7.78 -3.27 -3.87
C THR A 16 -7.51 -2.50 -2.57
N THR A 17 -6.38 -1.78 -2.48
CA THR A 17 -5.95 -1.06 -1.29
C THR A 17 -6.80 0.18 -1.08
N SER A 18 -7.30 0.37 0.15
CA SER A 18 -7.99 1.61 0.53
C SER A 18 -6.98 2.67 0.95
N TYR A 19 -7.08 3.88 0.38
CA TYR A 19 -6.20 5.00 0.70
C TYR A 19 -6.94 6.10 1.45
N ARG A 20 -6.23 6.77 2.36
CA ARG A 20 -6.67 7.99 3.02
C ARG A 20 -5.85 9.16 2.49
N ARG A 21 -6.52 10.25 2.10
CA ARG A 21 -5.83 11.49 1.70
C ARG A 21 -5.19 12.14 2.92
N LEU A 22 -3.88 12.38 2.86
CA LEU A 22 -3.13 13.09 3.92
C LEU A 22 -3.26 14.61 3.76
N THR A 23 -2.94 15.13 2.58
CA THR A 23 -3.04 16.55 2.22
C THR A 23 -3.11 16.70 0.70
N ALA A 24 -3.44 17.91 0.22
CA ALA A 24 -3.31 18.33 -1.18
C ALA A 24 -2.33 19.53 -1.35
N ASP A 25 -1.73 20.03 -0.27
CA ASP A 25 -1.05 21.34 -0.26
C ASP A 25 0.30 21.34 -1.01
N HIS A 26 0.94 20.19 -1.10
CA HIS A 26 2.30 20.05 -1.66
C HIS A 26 2.31 19.60 -3.13
N VAL A 27 1.15 19.57 -3.78
CA VAL A 27 1.01 19.13 -5.17
C VAL A 27 0.39 20.23 -6.02
N SER A 28 0.93 20.41 -7.21
CA SER A 28 0.35 21.30 -8.21
C SER A 28 0.61 20.77 -9.61
N THR A 29 -0.15 21.25 -10.59
CA THR A 29 0.10 20.94 -12.00
C THR A 29 0.94 22.04 -12.65
N GLY A 30 1.75 21.68 -13.64
CA GLY A 30 2.43 22.61 -14.54
C GLY A 30 2.43 22.09 -15.96
N SER A 31 3.10 22.79 -16.87
CA SER A 31 3.37 22.32 -18.22
C SER A 31 4.86 22.37 -18.52
N PHE A 32 5.35 21.38 -19.26
CA PHE A 32 6.71 21.31 -19.77
C PHE A 32 6.66 20.71 -21.18
N GLU A 33 7.20 21.41 -22.18
CA GLU A 33 7.18 20.98 -23.60
C GLU A 33 5.79 20.61 -24.15
N GLY A 34 4.74 21.30 -23.67
CA GLY A 34 3.36 21.05 -24.10
C GLY A 34 2.66 19.91 -23.35
N GLU A 35 3.39 19.17 -22.52
CA GLU A 35 2.85 18.10 -21.68
C GLU A 35 2.48 18.61 -20.28
N GLN A 36 1.43 18.03 -19.69
CA GLN A 36 1.06 18.32 -18.31
C GLN A 36 1.97 17.54 -17.35
N ILE A 37 2.55 18.25 -16.37
CA ILE A 37 3.41 17.64 -15.35
C ILE A 37 2.84 17.83 -13.95
N LEU A 38 3.08 16.85 -13.08
CA LEU A 38 2.81 16.95 -11.65
C LEU A 38 4.05 17.46 -10.94
N LYS A 39 3.91 18.59 -10.23
CA LYS A 39 4.95 19.15 -9.37
C LYS A 39 4.67 18.72 -7.93
N ILE A 40 5.68 18.21 -7.25
CA ILE A 40 5.60 17.70 -5.88
C ILE A 40 6.66 18.43 -5.06
N ALA A 41 6.26 19.14 -4.01
CA ALA A 41 7.22 19.75 -3.09
C ALA A 41 7.94 18.65 -2.26
N PRO A 42 9.23 18.79 -1.95
CA PRO A 42 9.98 17.81 -1.16
C PRO A 42 9.31 17.46 0.18
N ASP A 43 8.67 18.45 0.81
CA ASP A 43 7.94 18.29 2.08
C ASP A 43 6.83 17.24 1.99
N ALA A 44 6.24 17.01 0.80
CA ALA A 44 5.25 15.95 0.58
C ALA A 44 5.83 14.56 0.88
N LEU A 45 7.08 14.34 0.47
CA LEU A 45 7.77 13.06 0.63
C LEU A 45 8.12 12.82 2.09
N SER A 46 8.60 13.86 2.78
CA SER A 46 8.88 13.81 4.22
C SER A 46 7.60 13.52 5.02
N LEU A 47 6.51 14.24 4.77
CA LEU A 47 5.22 14.04 5.44
C LEU A 47 4.67 12.62 5.22
N LEU A 48 4.73 12.13 3.98
CA LEU A 48 4.27 10.80 3.63
C LEU A 48 5.07 9.72 4.36
N ALA A 49 6.41 9.83 4.35
CA ALA A 49 7.29 8.87 5.01
C ALA A 49 7.09 8.88 6.53
N GLU A 50 7.09 10.05 7.17
CA GLU A 50 6.86 10.18 8.61
C GLU A 50 5.52 9.56 9.02
N THR A 51 4.45 9.87 8.29
CA THR A 51 3.13 9.33 8.57
C THR A 51 3.10 7.82 8.41
N ALA A 52 3.67 7.29 7.31
CA ALA A 52 3.70 5.87 7.03
C ALA A 52 4.49 5.08 8.08
N PHE A 53 5.66 5.56 8.50
CA PHE A 53 6.49 4.89 9.51
C PHE A 53 5.83 4.88 10.89
N ARG A 54 5.14 5.97 11.26
CA ARG A 54 4.33 5.99 12.48
C ARG A 54 3.18 4.97 12.40
N GLU A 55 2.42 4.97 11.30
CA GLU A 55 1.25 4.12 11.17
C GLU A 55 1.62 2.64 11.10
N VAL A 56 2.65 2.24 10.34
CA VAL A 56 3.07 0.83 10.25
C VAL A 56 3.62 0.29 11.58
N SER A 57 4.14 1.16 12.44
CA SER A 57 4.66 0.76 13.76
C SER A 57 3.55 0.47 14.78
N HIS A 58 2.33 0.94 14.54
CA HIS A 58 1.22 0.86 15.49
C HIS A 58 -0.04 0.20 14.94
N LEU A 59 -0.19 0.11 13.62
CA LEU A 59 -1.36 -0.39 12.93
C LEU A 59 -1.00 -1.55 12.00
N LEU A 60 -1.94 -2.47 11.86
CA LEU A 60 -1.83 -3.62 10.96
C LEU A 60 -2.95 -3.60 9.94
N ARG A 61 -2.73 -4.27 8.80
CA ARG A 61 -3.78 -4.42 7.78
C ARG A 61 -4.95 -5.25 8.34
N PRO A 62 -6.22 -4.90 8.04
CA PRO A 62 -7.37 -5.67 8.50
C PRO A 62 -7.34 -7.14 8.07
N ALA A 63 -6.80 -7.43 6.88
CA ALA A 63 -6.65 -8.80 6.40
C ALA A 63 -5.75 -9.64 7.32
N HIS A 64 -4.67 -9.07 7.82
CA HIS A 64 -3.76 -9.75 8.74
C HIS A 64 -4.42 -10.01 10.11
N LEU A 65 -5.08 -8.99 10.68
CA LEU A 65 -5.81 -9.14 11.94
C LEU A 65 -6.93 -10.18 11.85
N LYS A 66 -7.65 -10.23 10.72
CA LYS A 66 -8.65 -11.29 10.44
C LYS A 66 -8.01 -12.67 10.37
N SER A 67 -6.80 -12.80 9.83
CA SER A 67 -6.08 -14.08 9.82
C SER A 67 -5.70 -14.53 11.23
N LEU A 68 -5.23 -13.62 12.09
CA LEU A 68 -4.97 -13.95 13.51
C LEU A 68 -6.24 -14.36 14.25
N ALA A 69 -7.34 -13.61 14.07
CA ALA A 69 -8.63 -13.92 14.70
C ALA A 69 -9.17 -15.31 14.29
N LYS A 70 -8.92 -15.74 13.05
CA LYS A 70 -9.35 -17.07 12.57
C LYS A 70 -8.73 -18.23 13.35
N ILE A 71 -7.52 -18.07 13.90
CA ILE A 71 -6.82 -19.11 14.68
C ILE A 71 -7.67 -19.57 15.89
N PHE A 72 -8.43 -18.65 16.49
CA PHE A 72 -9.28 -18.97 17.64
C PHE A 72 -10.54 -19.79 17.28
N HIS A 73 -10.96 -19.75 16.01
CA HIS A 73 -12.14 -20.46 15.52
C HIS A 73 -11.79 -21.75 14.79
N ASP A 74 -10.50 -21.97 14.52
CA ASP A 74 -10.02 -23.17 13.85
C ASP A 74 -9.87 -24.33 14.85
N PRO A 75 -10.61 -25.44 14.65
CA PRO A 75 -10.52 -26.62 15.51
C PRO A 75 -9.15 -27.32 15.41
N GLU A 76 -8.38 -27.11 14.35
CA GLU A 76 -7.06 -27.71 14.15
C GLU A 76 -5.92 -26.91 14.80
N SER A 77 -6.19 -25.67 15.23
CA SER A 77 -5.20 -24.82 15.89
C SER A 77 -4.81 -25.36 17.28
N SER A 78 -3.51 -25.48 17.51
CA SER A 78 -2.96 -25.96 18.78
C SER A 78 -3.15 -24.94 19.91
N GLY A 79 -2.90 -25.39 21.14
CA GLY A 79 -2.86 -24.47 22.29
C GLY A 79 -1.81 -23.36 22.14
N ASN A 80 -0.67 -23.66 21.52
CA ASN A 80 0.40 -22.68 21.31
C ASN A 80 0.04 -21.67 20.22
N ASP A 81 -0.63 -22.10 19.15
CA ASP A 81 -1.07 -21.18 18.08
C ASP A 81 -2.01 -20.11 18.64
N ARG A 82 -2.98 -20.54 19.46
CA ARG A 82 -3.92 -19.63 20.14
C ARG A 82 -3.23 -18.75 21.18
N TYR A 83 -2.24 -19.28 21.90
CA TYR A 83 -1.50 -18.52 22.91
C TYR A 83 -0.63 -17.41 22.29
N VAL A 84 0.07 -17.69 21.18
CA VAL A 84 0.94 -16.72 20.51
C VAL A 84 0.11 -15.65 19.77
N ALA A 85 -1.09 -15.99 19.31
CA ALA A 85 -1.97 -15.05 18.62
C ALA A 85 -2.74 -14.08 19.55
N LEU A 86 -2.75 -14.34 20.86
CA LEU A 86 -3.45 -13.54 21.88
C LEU A 86 -2.62 -12.34 22.33
#